data_AF-A0A1I1AZN7-F1
#
_entry.id   AF-A0A1I1AZN7-F1
#
_cell.length_a   1.000
_cell.length_b   1.000
_cell.length_c   1.000
_cell.angle_alpha   90.00
_cell.angle_beta   90.00
_cell.angle_gamma   90.00
#
_symmetry.space_group_name_H-M   'P 1'
#
loop_
_entity.id
_entity.type
_entity.pdbx_description
1 polymer ?
#
loop_
_entity_poly.entity_id
_entity_poly.type
_entity_poly.pdbx_seq_one_letter_code
_entity_poly.pdbx_strand_id
1 'polypeptide(L)'
;MENRRIINCGDLKERLEKELLKFNFIYEMDIDAKNDPFTVTAYINPKLCENYYSILDFLSYICNKEDTANCTVLETNAIKNIKDAYDNSETFRYLLGSEEIKALLWHSYNLPKDKAIDKVIKVHEEVHVLIKQLEKSM
;
A
#
# COMPACT_ATOMS: atom_id res chain seq x y z
N MET A 1 24.60 -7.68 0.04
CA MET A 1 24.53 -7.78 1.52
C MET A 1 23.10 -7.48 1.90
N GLU A 2 22.35 -8.47 2.37
CA GLU A 2 20.94 -8.32 2.73
C GLU A 2 20.85 -7.66 4.11
N ASN A 3 20.11 -6.56 4.21
CA ASN A 3 19.91 -5.84 5.47
C ASN A 3 18.52 -6.21 6.01
N ARG A 4 18.43 -6.62 7.27
CA ARG A 4 17.19 -7.02 7.93
C ARG A 4 16.83 -6.03 9.01
N ARG A 5 15.58 -5.56 8.99
CA ARG A 5 14.95 -4.84 10.10
C ARG A 5 13.96 -5.76 10.81
N ILE A 6 13.94 -5.69 12.13
CA ILE A 6 12.99 -6.44 12.97
C ILE A 6 12.12 -5.40 13.67
N ILE A 7 10.81 -5.52 13.50
CA ILE A 7 9.80 -4.64 14.10
C ILE A 7 8.68 -5.50 14.70
N ASN A 8 7.85 -4.93 15.56
CA ASN A 8 6.64 -5.61 16.04
C ASN A 8 5.43 -5.32 15.13
N CYS A 9 4.31 -6.02 15.33
CA CYS A 9 3.08 -5.83 14.54
C CYS A 9 2.48 -4.41 14.69
N GLY A 10 2.61 -3.79 15.86
CA GLY A 10 2.17 -2.42 16.11
C GLY A 10 3.00 -1.40 15.31
N ASP A 11 4.32 -1.57 15.28
CA ASP A 11 5.21 -0.72 14.48
C ASP A 11 4.91 -0.86 12.99
N LEU A 12 4.63 -2.07 12.49
CA LEU A 12 4.23 -2.29 11.10
C LEU A 12 2.96 -1.50 10.80
N LYS A 13 1.93 -1.64 11.66
CA LYS A 13 0.66 -0.93 11.52
C LYS A 13 0.88 0.58 11.47
N GLU A 14 1.56 1.16 12.47
CA GLU A 14 1.80 2.61 12.52
C GLU A 14 2.54 3.14 11.29
N ARG A 15 3.49 2.37 10.76
CA ARG A 15 4.24 2.75 9.56
C ARG A 15 3.33 2.81 8.34
N LEU A 16 2.50 1.79 8.13
CA LEU A 16 1.57 1.76 7.00
C LEU A 16 0.52 2.88 7.11
N GLU A 17 -0.01 3.13 8.31
CA GLU A 17 -0.96 4.22 8.59
C GLU A 17 -0.36 5.59 8.23
N LYS A 18 0.87 5.88 8.71
CA LYS A 18 1.55 7.16 8.46
C LYS A 18 1.75 7.44 6.97
N GLU A 19 1.98 6.41 6.17
CA GLU A 19 2.17 6.55 4.73
C GLU A 19 0.83 6.77 3.99
N LEU A 20 -0.23 6.08 4.41
CA LEU A 20 -1.56 6.21 3.80
C LEU A 20 -2.28 7.51 4.19
N LEU A 21 -2.05 8.03 5.40
CA LEU A 21 -2.60 9.32 5.85
C LEU A 21 -2.11 10.53 5.06
N LYS A 22 -1.09 10.36 4.20
CA LYS A 22 -0.65 11.40 3.26
C LYS A 22 -1.69 11.68 2.16
N PHE A 23 -2.63 10.77 1.95
CA PHE A 23 -3.68 10.87 0.94
C PHE A 23 -5.02 11.24 1.61
N ASN A 24 -5.42 12.50 1.50
CA ASN A 24 -6.63 13.05 2.14
C ASN A 24 -7.95 12.37 1.75
N PHE A 25 -7.98 11.66 0.62
CA PHE A 25 -9.14 10.93 0.13
C PHE A 25 -9.27 9.51 0.69
N ILE A 26 -8.26 9.02 1.41
CA ILE A 26 -8.34 7.82 2.24
C ILE A 26 -8.93 8.22 3.59
N TYR A 27 -10.21 7.91 3.82
CA TYR A 27 -10.92 8.35 5.03
C TYR A 27 -10.97 7.28 6.13
N GLU A 28 -10.70 6.03 5.77
CA GLU A 28 -10.66 4.90 6.69
C GLU A 28 -9.66 3.87 6.17
N MET A 29 -9.07 3.10 7.08
CA MET A 29 -8.17 2.00 6.75
C MET A 29 -8.32 0.86 7.75
N ASP A 30 -8.25 -0.37 7.24
CA ASP A 30 -8.19 -1.59 8.03
C ASP A 30 -6.86 -2.31 7.76
N ILE A 31 -6.08 -2.59 8.80
CA ILE A 31 -4.72 -3.14 8.68
C ILE A 31 -4.64 -4.42 9.51
N ASP A 32 -4.54 -5.56 8.81
CA ASP A 32 -4.13 -6.81 9.44
C ASP A 32 -2.60 -6.93 9.38
N ALA A 33 -1.96 -6.41 10.42
CA ALA A 33 -0.54 -6.61 10.69
C ALA A 33 -0.27 -7.81 11.62
N LYS A 34 -1.31 -8.53 12.06
CA LYS A 34 -1.19 -9.64 13.02
C LYS A 34 -0.98 -10.97 12.31
N ASN A 35 -1.57 -11.19 11.14
CA ASN A 35 -1.44 -12.44 10.40
C ASN A 35 -0.66 -12.22 9.10
N ASP A 36 0.09 -13.23 8.69
CA ASP A 36 0.74 -13.31 7.38
C ASP A 36 -0.16 -14.16 6.48
N PRO A 37 -0.65 -13.67 5.32
CA PRO A 37 -0.26 -12.42 4.65
C PRO A 37 -0.78 -11.17 5.34
N PHE A 38 0.11 -10.19 5.51
CA PHE A 38 -0.28 -8.85 5.94
C PHE A 38 -1.15 -8.21 4.86
N THR A 39 -2.21 -7.53 5.27
CA THR A 39 -3.11 -6.85 4.34
C THR A 39 -3.46 -5.47 4.85
N VAL A 40 -3.70 -4.56 3.91
CA VAL A 40 -4.29 -3.26 4.21
C VAL A 40 -5.46 -3.02 3.27
N THR A 41 -6.61 -2.64 3.82
CA THR A 41 -7.74 -2.17 3.05
C THR A 41 -7.85 -0.66 3.24
N ALA A 42 -7.64 0.10 2.16
CA ALA A 42 -7.84 1.55 2.16
C ALA A 42 -9.23 1.88 1.61
N TYR A 43 -10.01 2.68 2.36
CA TYR A 43 -11.32 3.15 1.94
C TYR A 43 -11.19 4.53 1.34
N ILE A 44 -11.52 4.64 0.05
CA ILE A 44 -11.29 5.82 -0.77
C ILE A 44 -12.63 6.45 -1.15
N ASN A 45 -12.73 7.76 -0.91
CA ASN A 45 -13.85 8.58 -1.36
C ASN A 45 -13.38 9.50 -2.50
N PRO A 46 -13.75 9.22 -3.76
CA PRO A 46 -13.37 10.04 -4.91
C PRO A 46 -13.71 11.52 -4.78
N LYS A 47 -14.77 11.85 -4.03
CA LYS A 47 -15.23 13.24 -3.82
C LYS A 47 -14.26 14.08 -2.99
N LEU A 48 -13.31 13.44 -2.30
CA LEU A 48 -12.26 14.11 -1.53
C LEU A 48 -10.98 14.32 -2.36
N CYS A 49 -10.88 13.71 -3.56
CA CYS A 49 -9.76 13.94 -4.45
C CYS A 49 -9.89 15.33 -5.10
N GLU A 50 -8.76 16.04 -5.26
CA GLU A 50 -8.76 17.29 -6.02
C GLU A 50 -9.08 17.05 -7.51
N ASN A 51 -8.57 15.94 -8.04
CA ASN A 51 -8.80 15.44 -9.40
C ASN A 51 -8.27 14.00 -9.49
N TYR A 52 -8.38 13.39 -10.68
CA TYR A 52 -7.94 12.00 -10.88
C TYR A 52 -6.43 11.79 -10.74
N TYR A 53 -5.60 12.83 -10.92
CA TYR A 53 -4.15 12.71 -10.69
C TYR A 53 -3.83 12.34 -9.25
N SER A 54 -4.68 12.70 -8.27
CA SER A 54 -4.52 12.25 -6.88
C SER A 54 -4.56 10.72 -6.75
N ILE A 55 -5.41 10.04 -7.55
CA ILE A 55 -5.46 8.57 -7.60
C ILE A 55 -4.22 8.01 -8.30
N LEU A 56 -3.80 8.62 -9.41
CA LEU A 56 -2.58 8.21 -10.13
C LEU A 56 -1.32 8.34 -9.26
N ASP A 57 -1.22 9.42 -8.49
CA ASP A 57 -0.14 9.65 -7.55
C ASP A 57 -0.12 8.59 -6.46
N PHE A 58 -1.30 8.21 -5.93
CA PHE A 58 -1.42 7.10 -4.99
C PHE A 58 -0.99 5.76 -5.59
N LEU A 59 -1.47 5.42 -6.80
CA LEU A 59 -1.08 4.18 -7.47
C LEU A 59 0.43 4.13 -7.73
N SER A 60 1.01 5.24 -8.19
CA SER A 60 2.46 5.39 -8.39
C SER A 60 3.23 5.22 -7.08
N TYR A 61 2.72 5.81 -5.98
CA TYR A 61 3.31 5.70 -4.64
C TYR A 61 3.34 4.28 -4.09
N ILE A 62 2.34 3.46 -4.43
CA ILE A 62 2.30 2.04 -4.05
C ILE A 62 2.87 1.13 -5.13
N CYS A 63 3.56 1.68 -6.13
CA CYS A 63 4.16 0.97 -7.26
C CYS A 63 3.18 0.12 -8.08
N ASN A 64 1.92 0.53 -8.19
CA ASN A 64 0.89 -0.13 -8.98
C ASN A 64 0.53 0.69 -10.24
N LYS A 65 -0.18 0.09 -11.20
CA LYS A 65 -0.57 0.67 -12.48
C LYS A 65 -2.08 0.73 -12.59
N GLU A 66 -2.59 1.79 -13.19
CA GLU A 66 -4.04 2.00 -13.41
C GLU A 66 -4.70 0.78 -14.07
N ASP A 67 -4.13 0.27 -15.16
CA ASP A 67 -4.69 -0.84 -15.94
C ASP A 67 -4.94 -2.12 -15.11
N THR A 68 -4.18 -2.30 -14.03
CA THR A 68 -4.26 -3.48 -13.16
C THR A 68 -4.90 -3.19 -11.80
N ALA A 69 -5.18 -1.93 -11.50
CA ALA A 69 -5.70 -1.50 -10.20
C ALA A 69 -7.22 -1.72 -10.13
N ASN A 70 -7.63 -2.80 -9.48
CA ASN A 70 -9.04 -3.09 -9.22
C ASN A 70 -9.43 -2.76 -7.78
N CYS A 71 -10.64 -2.25 -7.59
CA CYS A 71 -11.23 -1.95 -6.29
C CYS A 71 -12.60 -2.61 -6.13
N THR A 72 -13.11 -2.62 -4.90
CA THR A 72 -14.49 -3.05 -4.62
C THR A 72 -15.34 -1.85 -4.26
N VAL A 73 -16.38 -1.58 -5.05
CA VAL A 73 -17.36 -0.52 -4.76
C VAL A 73 -18.14 -0.89 -3.50
N LEU A 74 -18.22 0.02 -2.53
CA LEU A 74 -18.80 -0.28 -1.21
C LEU A 74 -20.30 -0.55 -1.26
N GLU A 75 -21.04 0.18 -2.11
CA GLU A 75 -22.49 0.07 -2.20
C GLU A 75 -22.95 -1.25 -2.82
N THR A 76 -22.23 -1.72 -3.84
CA THR A 76 -22.65 -2.87 -4.67
C THR A 76 -21.82 -4.12 -4.46
N ASN A 77 -20.67 -4.02 -3.78
CA ASN A 77 -19.62 -5.04 -3.73
C ASN A 77 -19.10 -5.48 -5.11
N ALA A 78 -19.37 -4.70 -6.17
CA ALA A 78 -18.83 -4.99 -7.50
C ALA A 78 -17.32 -4.73 -7.53
N ILE A 79 -16.59 -5.62 -8.19
CA ILE A 79 -15.17 -5.43 -8.51
C ILE A 79 -15.08 -4.71 -9.86
N LYS A 80 -14.38 -3.59 -9.90
CA LYS A 80 -14.15 -2.79 -11.11
C LYS A 80 -12.75 -2.20 -11.10
N ASN A 81 -12.32 -1.68 -12.24
CA ASN A 81 -11.10 -0.87 -12.28
C ASN A 81 -11.30 0.42 -11.46
N ILE A 82 -10.23 0.87 -10.80
CA ILE A 82 -10.26 2.08 -9.97
C ILE A 82 -10.64 3.34 -10.74
N LYS A 83 -10.27 3.41 -12.03
CA LYS A 83 -10.68 4.49 -12.93
C LYS A 83 -12.20 4.56 -13.08
N ASP A 84 -12.83 3.43 -13.37
CA ASP A 84 -14.28 3.37 -13.56
C ASP A 84 -15.02 3.74 -12.26
N ALA A 85 -14.53 3.28 -11.11
CA ALA A 85 -15.10 3.62 -9.82
C ALA A 85 -14.96 5.13 -9.51
N TYR A 86 -13.80 5.72 -9.84
CA TYR A 86 -13.57 7.16 -9.71
C TYR A 86 -14.47 7.98 -10.64
N ASP A 87 -14.54 7.64 -11.93
CA ASP A 87 -15.32 8.36 -12.93
C ASP A 87 -16.82 8.36 -12.57
N ASN A 88 -17.30 7.29 -11.94
CA ASN A 88 -18.67 7.18 -11.41
C ASN A 88 -18.86 7.80 -10.02
N SER A 89 -17.82 8.40 -9.43
CA SER A 89 -17.82 8.96 -8.06
C SER A 89 -18.27 7.96 -6.97
N GLU A 90 -18.02 6.67 -7.19
CA GLU A 90 -18.37 5.58 -6.28
C GLU A 90 -17.33 5.48 -5.15
N THR A 91 -17.76 5.43 -3.89
CA THR A 91 -16.83 5.10 -2.79
C THR A 91 -16.41 3.64 -2.90
N PHE A 92 -15.12 3.36 -2.76
CA PHE A 92 -14.58 2.01 -2.91
C PHE A 92 -13.55 1.67 -1.84
N ARG A 93 -13.33 0.37 -1.63
CA ARG A 93 -12.19 -0.15 -0.89
C ARG A 93 -11.15 -0.72 -1.85
N TYR A 94 -9.89 -0.47 -1.53
CA TYR A 94 -8.72 -0.96 -2.26
C TYR A 94 -7.91 -1.88 -1.34
N LEU A 95 -7.69 -3.12 -1.76
CA LEU A 95 -6.88 -4.07 -1.00
C LEU A 95 -5.43 -3.97 -1.46
N LEU A 96 -4.55 -3.55 -0.55
CA LEU A 96 -3.11 -3.52 -0.75
C LEU A 96 -2.54 -4.89 -0.36
N GLY A 97 -1.89 -5.54 -1.33
CA GLY A 97 -1.22 -6.80 -1.15
C GLY A 97 0.25 -6.64 -0.75
N SER A 98 1.01 -7.72 -0.90
CA SER A 98 2.42 -7.77 -0.47
C SER A 98 3.29 -6.73 -1.19
N GLU A 99 3.11 -6.52 -2.49
CA GLU A 99 3.93 -5.59 -3.27
C GLU A 99 3.63 -4.13 -2.92
N GLU A 100 2.36 -3.77 -2.75
CA GLU A 100 1.98 -2.42 -2.30
C GLU A 100 2.47 -2.14 -0.87
N ILE A 101 2.40 -3.14 0.03
CA ILE A 101 2.94 -3.03 1.39
C ILE A 101 4.47 -2.83 1.37
N LYS A 102 5.19 -3.54 0.50
CA LYS A 102 6.63 -3.33 0.29
C LYS A 102 6.94 -1.91 -0.18
N ALA A 103 6.14 -1.36 -1.10
CA ALA A 103 6.30 0.02 -1.56
C ALA A 103 6.06 1.04 -0.43
N LEU A 104 4.99 0.89 0.34
CA LEU A 104 4.73 1.75 1.51
C LEU A 104 5.87 1.69 2.52
N LEU A 105 6.39 0.50 2.82
CA LEU A 105 7.52 0.35 3.74
C LEU A 105 8.81 0.95 3.18
N TRP A 106 9.05 0.87 1.87
CA TRP A 106 10.18 1.53 1.23
C TRP A 106 10.16 3.03 1.49
N HIS A 107 8.99 3.66 1.33
CA HIS A 107 8.78 5.08 1.64
C HIS A 107 8.92 5.37 3.15
N SER A 108 8.32 4.54 4.01
CA SER A 108 8.39 4.69 5.47
C SER A 108 9.83 4.64 6.02
N TYR A 109 10.69 3.82 5.42
CA TYR A 109 12.11 3.74 5.79
C TYR A 109 12.99 4.77 5.08
N ASN A 110 12.42 5.59 4.20
CA ASN A 110 13.14 6.53 3.33
C ASN A 110 14.34 5.86 2.66
N LEU A 111 14.11 4.68 2.06
CA LEU A 111 15.18 3.93 1.43
C LEU A 111 15.68 4.65 0.17
N PRO A 112 16.99 4.54 -0.14
CA PRO A 112 17.52 5.06 -1.40
C PRO A 112 17.02 4.23 -2.59
N LYS A 113 17.07 4.82 -3.78
CA LYS A 113 16.57 4.22 -5.05
C LYS A 113 17.26 2.92 -5.45
N ASP A 114 18.44 2.64 -4.92
CA ASP A 114 19.21 1.43 -5.18
C ASP A 114 18.91 0.29 -4.18
N LYS A 115 17.89 0.45 -3.33
CA LYS A 115 17.41 -0.56 -2.40
C LYS A 115 15.92 -0.81 -2.58
N ALA A 116 15.48 -2.02 -2.24
CA ALA A 116 14.07 -2.41 -2.22
C ALA A 116 13.76 -3.28 -1.01
N ILE A 117 12.49 -3.28 -0.57
CA ILE A 117 11.99 -4.31 0.35
C ILE A 117 11.82 -5.59 -0.46
N ASP A 118 12.57 -6.64 -0.13
CA ASP A 118 12.43 -7.94 -0.78
C ASP A 118 11.20 -8.69 -0.26
N LYS A 119 11.11 -8.78 1.07
CA LYS A 119 10.06 -9.52 1.79
C LYS A 119 9.71 -8.86 3.11
N VAL A 120 8.47 -9.11 3.53
CA VAL A 120 7.94 -8.79 4.84
C VAL A 120 7.32 -10.09 5.34
N ILE A 121 7.88 -10.68 6.39
CA ILE A 121 7.44 -12.00 6.89
C ILE A 121 7.22 -11.96 8.39
N LYS A 122 6.21 -12.68 8.87
CA LYS A 122 6.02 -12.87 10.32
C LYS A 122 6.83 -14.06 10.82
N VAL A 123 7.59 -13.86 11.90
CA VAL A 123 8.33 -14.90 12.61
C VAL A 123 7.98 -14.80 14.10
N HIS A 124 7.09 -15.66 14.58
CA HIS A 124 6.50 -15.57 15.92
C HIS A 124 5.84 -14.20 16.13
N GLU A 125 6.27 -13.42 17.13
CA GLU A 125 5.74 -12.09 17.43
C GLU A 125 6.45 -10.97 16.67
N GLU A 126 7.51 -11.30 15.92
CA GLU A 126 8.32 -10.36 15.17
C GLU A 126 7.89 -10.31 13.69
N VAL A 127 8.00 -9.12 13.11
CA VAL A 127 7.92 -8.91 11.66
C VAL A 127 9.32 -8.61 11.15
N HIS A 128 9.79 -9.43 10.21
CA HIS A 128 11.11 -9.27 9.59
C HIS A 128 10.94 -8.62 8.23
N VAL A 129 11.54 -7.45 8.07
CA VAL A 129 11.59 -6.72 6.81
C VAL A 129 12.96 -6.91 6.19
N LEU A 130 13.01 -7.64 5.08
CA LEU A 130 14.24 -7.95 4.35
C LEU A 130 14.46 -6.89 3.27
N ILE A 131 15.64 -6.28 3.26
CA ILE A 131 16.01 -5.20 2.34
C ILE A 131 17.17 -5.68 1.49
N LYS A 132 16.99 -5.63 0.17
CA LYS A 132 18.02 -5.98 -0.81
C LYS A 132 18.54 -4.76 -1.56
N GLN A 133 19.78 -4.87 -2.01
CA GLN A 133 20.34 -3.97 -3.00
C GLN A 133 19.75 -4.35 -4.37
N LEU A 134 19.33 -3.36 -5.15
CA LEU A 134 19.01 -3.55 -6.56
C LEU A 134 20.33 -3.61 -7.33
N GLU A 135 20.57 -4.70 -8.05
CA GLU A 135 21.71 -4.77 -8.94
C GLU A 135 21.54 -3.71 -10.02
N LYS A 136 22.59 -2.89 -10.25
CA LYS A 136 22.60 -2.04 -11.44
C LYS A 136 22.63 -2.98 -12.63
N SER A 137 21.61 -2.94 -13.48
CA SER A 137 21.71 -3.50 -14.83
C SER A 137 22.98 -2.91 -15.46
N MET A 138 24.00 -3.74 -15.63
CA MET A 138 25.21 -3.40 -16.38
C MET A 138 24.88 -3.22 -17.86
#